data_AF-B7GAR1-F1
#
_entry.id   AF-B7GAR1-F1
#
_cell.length_a   1.000
_cell.length_b   1.000
_cell.length_c   1.000
_cell.angle_alpha   90.00
_cell.angle_beta   90.00
_cell.angle_gamma   90.00
#
_symmetry.space_group_name_H-M   'P 1'
#
loop_
_entity.id
_entity.type
_entity.pdbx_description
1 polymer ?
#
loop_
_entity_poly.entity_id
_entity_poly.type
_entity_poly.pdbx_seq_one_letter_code
_entity_poly.pdbx_strand_id
1 'polypeptide(L)'
;MATPVVADKWAGNFDCGFCRRKRLMGSEFSKKVRTRVTSARKLSTLFDFLTVHPVFQNVQALEKYRKTGGSLKCKECVAEAEQAERAAATAKRATTTTSSMNDSGSTTGTLDTTAITCMSCEKALIASAYNRNQWNKGEGKARCRDCVETALAQESAQIQQSKDTAMQEAQNAVAEANASGNTAAILKAESMLSALEAEKVTGLKPVRMSGRGGRGRPSARGRGKR
;
A
#
# COMPACT_ATOMS: atom_id res chain seq x y z
N MET A 1 26.52 3.60 -30.35
CA MET A 1 26.23 3.54 -28.91
C MET A 1 26.16 4.98 -28.39
N ALA A 2 24.96 5.55 -28.24
CA ALA A 2 24.81 6.92 -27.76
C ALA A 2 24.85 6.94 -26.22
N THR A 3 25.91 7.50 -25.64
CA THR A 3 25.97 7.74 -24.19
C THR A 3 24.99 8.85 -23.81
N PRO A 4 24.08 8.65 -22.85
CA PRO A 4 23.15 9.69 -22.45
C PRO A 4 23.92 10.87 -21.85
N VAL A 5 23.67 12.08 -22.37
CA VAL A 5 24.21 13.33 -21.82
C VAL A 5 23.66 13.48 -20.40
N VAL A 6 24.54 13.30 -19.41
CA VAL A 6 24.22 13.47 -17.98
C VAL A 6 24.01 14.95 -17.71
N ALA A 7 22.78 15.43 -17.84
CA ALA A 7 22.36 16.80 -17.52
C ALA A 7 22.37 17.11 -16.00
N ASP A 8 22.86 16.20 -15.15
CA ASP A 8 22.90 16.38 -13.69
C ASP A 8 23.97 17.38 -13.21
N LYS A 9 24.89 17.83 -14.08
CA LYS A 9 26.01 18.69 -13.66
C LYS A 9 25.69 20.19 -13.60
N TRP A 10 24.51 20.65 -14.03
CA TRP A 10 24.23 22.08 -14.25
C TRP A 10 22.94 22.61 -13.59
N ALA A 11 22.52 22.05 -12.44
CA ALA A 11 21.45 22.65 -11.64
C ALA A 11 22.10 23.47 -10.52
N GLY A 12 21.90 24.80 -10.56
CA GLY A 12 22.63 25.80 -9.78
C GLY A 12 22.73 25.60 -8.26
N ASN A 13 23.56 26.44 -7.63
CA ASN A 13 23.84 26.42 -6.20
C ASN A 13 22.55 26.47 -5.36
N PHE A 14 22.18 25.36 -4.72
CA PHE A 14 21.05 25.30 -3.80
C PHE A 14 21.54 25.45 -2.36
N ASP A 15 20.75 26.15 -1.54
CA ASP A 15 21.03 26.32 -0.12
C ASP A 15 20.05 25.47 0.68
N CYS A 16 20.56 24.69 1.64
CA CYS A 16 19.71 23.97 2.58
C CYS A 16 19.28 24.91 3.70
N GLY A 17 17.99 25.09 3.93
CA GLY A 17 17.53 25.97 5.01
C GLY A 17 17.58 25.39 6.41
N PHE A 18 17.80 24.07 6.55
CA PHE A 18 17.93 23.42 7.85
C PHE A 18 19.36 23.53 8.37
N CYS A 19 20.33 22.94 7.66
CA CYS A 19 21.75 22.99 8.05
C CYS A 19 22.49 24.24 7.55
N ARG A 20 21.82 25.13 6.79
CA ARG A 20 22.40 26.36 6.20
C ARG A 20 23.60 26.14 5.28
N ARG A 21 23.90 24.90 4.87
CA ARG A 21 24.93 24.60 3.87
C ARG A 21 24.54 25.23 2.53
N LYS A 22 25.44 26.03 1.99
CA LYS A 22 25.26 26.75 0.72
C LYS A 22 25.89 25.98 -0.44
N ARG A 23 25.41 26.27 -1.66
CA ARG A 23 26.00 25.74 -2.91
C ARG A 23 26.04 24.20 -2.99
N LEU A 24 25.03 23.56 -2.41
CA LEU A 24 24.85 22.13 -2.53
C LEU A 24 24.44 21.77 -3.96
N MET A 25 25.03 20.70 -4.49
CA MET A 25 24.63 20.16 -5.78
C MET A 25 23.23 19.56 -5.71
N GLY A 26 22.51 19.57 -6.83
CA GLY A 26 21.17 18.97 -6.90
C GLY A 26 21.15 17.49 -6.48
N SER A 27 22.27 16.77 -6.60
CA SER A 27 22.44 15.38 -6.12
C SER A 27 22.13 15.23 -4.63
N GLU A 28 22.42 16.27 -3.83
CA GLU A 28 22.22 16.29 -2.37
C GLU A 28 20.76 16.50 -1.96
N PHE A 29 19.87 16.69 -2.94
CA PHE A 29 18.45 16.80 -2.75
C PHE A 29 17.72 15.62 -3.40
N SER A 30 16.56 15.26 -2.83
CA SER A 30 15.72 14.21 -3.40
C SER A 30 15.38 14.50 -4.86
N LYS A 31 15.31 13.47 -5.71
CA LYS A 31 14.94 13.63 -7.14
C LYS A 31 13.62 14.38 -7.30
N LYS A 32 12.68 14.15 -6.37
CA LYS A 32 11.39 14.87 -6.29
C LYS A 32 11.57 16.36 -6.02
N VAL A 33 12.58 16.76 -5.23
CA VAL A 33 12.87 18.18 -4.95
C VAL A 33 13.50 18.83 -6.18
N ARG A 34 14.47 18.16 -6.80
CA ARG A 34 15.12 18.65 -8.03
C ARG A 34 14.14 18.92 -9.16
N THR A 35 13.27 17.96 -9.48
CA THR A 35 12.31 18.10 -10.59
C THR A 35 11.30 19.22 -10.34
N ARG A 36 10.99 19.52 -9.08
CA ARG A 36 10.09 20.62 -8.69
C ARG A 36 10.72 22.01 -8.87
N VAL A 37 12.03 22.13 -8.64
CA VAL A 37 12.74 23.41 -8.81
C VAL A 37 12.99 23.71 -10.29
N THR A 38 13.33 22.70 -11.09
CA THR A 38 13.57 22.89 -12.53
C THR A 38 12.28 23.13 -13.32
N SER A 39 11.16 22.49 -12.95
CA SER A 39 9.84 22.73 -13.57
C SER A 39 9.28 24.12 -13.25
N ALA A 40 9.57 24.69 -12.08
CA ALA A 40 9.15 26.04 -11.72
C ALA A 40 9.78 27.13 -12.59
N ARG A 41 11.03 26.95 -13.06
CA ARG A 41 11.66 27.90 -14.00
C ARG A 41 11.10 27.77 -15.43
N LYS A 42 10.83 26.54 -15.89
CA LYS A 42 10.32 26.27 -17.24
C LYS A 42 8.89 26.76 -17.48
N LEU A 43 8.10 26.91 -16.41
CA LEU A 43 6.73 27.46 -16.45
C LEU A 43 6.68 28.99 -16.56
N SER A 44 7.81 29.70 -16.46
CA SER A 44 7.86 31.16 -16.70
C SER A 44 8.07 31.54 -18.17
N THR A 45 8.42 30.57 -19.03
CA THR A 45 8.79 30.84 -20.44
C THR A 45 7.86 30.20 -21.47
N LEU A 46 6.83 29.43 -21.07
CA LEU A 46 5.95 28.71 -21.99
C LEU A 46 4.52 28.64 -21.44
N PHE A 47 3.90 29.82 -21.29
CA PHE A 47 2.47 29.93 -21.06
C PHE A 47 1.76 30.13 -22.41
N ASP A 48 1.78 29.10 -23.29
CA ASP A 48 0.95 29.12 -24.52
C ASP A 48 0.79 27.79 -25.27
N PHE A 49 0.88 26.61 -24.62
CA PHE A 49 0.49 25.37 -25.32
C PHE A 49 -0.28 24.39 -24.43
N LEU A 50 -1.54 24.16 -24.83
CA LEU A 50 -2.50 23.23 -24.25
C LEU A 50 -1.93 21.82 -24.08
N THR A 51 -2.21 21.19 -22.94
CA THR A 51 -2.98 19.93 -22.84
C THR A 51 -3.01 19.41 -21.39
N VAL A 52 -4.22 19.08 -20.95
CA VAL A 52 -4.58 18.63 -19.60
C VAL A 52 -4.38 17.12 -19.49
N HIS A 53 -3.53 16.68 -18.55
CA HIS A 53 -3.51 15.31 -18.04
C HIS A 53 -3.55 15.34 -16.49
N PRO A 54 -4.46 14.59 -15.84
CA PRO A 54 -4.62 14.65 -14.38
C PRO A 54 -3.65 13.69 -13.67
N VAL A 55 -2.65 14.23 -12.96
CA VAL A 55 -1.93 13.55 -11.87
C VAL A 55 -2.28 14.27 -10.56
N PHE A 56 -3.50 14.05 -10.06
CA PHE A 56 -4.17 14.92 -9.09
C PHE A 56 -4.00 14.55 -7.60
N GLN A 57 -2.93 13.82 -7.23
CA GLN A 57 -2.62 13.56 -5.80
C GLN A 57 -1.31 14.19 -5.31
N ASN A 58 -0.47 14.72 -6.20
CA ASN A 58 0.81 15.34 -5.81
C ASN A 58 0.82 16.88 -5.88
N VAL A 59 -0.30 17.51 -6.28
CA VAL A 59 -0.40 18.97 -6.48
C VAL A 59 -0.59 19.72 -5.16
N GLN A 60 -1.34 19.17 -4.20
CA GLN A 60 -1.57 19.82 -2.90
C GLN A 60 -0.29 19.96 -2.06
N ALA A 61 0.63 19.00 -2.14
CA ALA A 61 1.94 19.10 -1.50
C ALA A 61 2.80 20.21 -2.14
N LEU A 62 2.65 20.41 -3.45
CA LEU A 62 3.39 21.42 -4.22
C LEU A 62 2.90 22.85 -3.96
N GLU A 63 1.59 23.05 -3.84
CA GLU A 63 1.03 24.35 -3.50
C GLU A 63 1.35 24.77 -2.07
N LYS A 64 1.41 23.82 -1.11
CA LYS A 64 1.81 24.12 0.27
C LYS A 64 3.25 24.63 0.33
N TYR A 65 4.20 24.00 -0.36
CA TYR A 65 5.60 24.46 -0.38
C TYR A 65 5.78 25.80 -1.13
N ARG A 66 5.02 26.04 -2.21
CA ARG A 66 5.04 27.33 -2.93
C ARG A 66 4.44 28.47 -2.11
N LYS A 67 3.37 28.21 -1.34
CA LYS A 67 2.69 29.23 -0.51
C LYS A 67 3.43 29.54 0.80
N THR A 68 4.18 28.60 1.38
CA THR A 68 4.83 28.80 2.69
C THR A 68 6.28 29.27 2.62
N GLY A 69 6.91 29.34 1.44
CA GLY A 69 8.33 29.68 1.34
C GLY A 69 9.24 28.68 2.08
N GLY A 70 8.76 27.44 2.28
CA GLY A 70 9.45 26.45 3.10
C GLY A 70 10.84 26.12 2.54
N SER A 71 11.86 26.38 3.35
CA SER A 71 13.26 26.18 2.97
C SER A 71 13.58 24.70 2.66
N LEU A 72 14.39 24.45 1.64
CA LEU A 72 14.72 23.10 1.19
C LEU A 72 15.61 22.38 2.22
N LYS A 73 15.27 21.13 2.54
CA LYS A 73 16.11 20.25 3.37
C LYS A 73 16.99 19.37 2.46
N CYS A 74 18.29 19.26 2.76
CA CYS A 74 19.18 18.31 2.09
C CYS A 74 18.87 16.89 2.56
N LYS A 75 19.37 15.89 1.81
CA LYS A 75 19.14 14.47 2.10
C LYS A 75 19.58 14.06 3.50
N GLU A 76 20.73 14.55 3.97
CA GLU A 76 21.22 14.26 5.32
C GLU A 76 20.21 14.73 6.39
N CYS A 77 19.75 15.97 6.31
CA CYS A 77 18.79 16.50 7.28
C CYS A 77 17.42 15.79 7.21
N VAL A 78 17.05 15.24 6.05
CA VAL A 78 15.83 14.42 5.94
C VAL A 78 16.05 13.05 6.59
N ALA A 79 17.22 12.43 6.38
CA ALA A 79 17.56 11.15 6.99
C ALA A 79 17.66 11.25 8.52
N GLU A 80 18.28 12.30 9.04
CA GLU A 80 18.36 12.58 10.48
C GLU A 80 16.97 12.78 11.11
N ALA A 81 16.10 13.54 10.46
CA ALA A 81 14.74 13.75 10.94
C ALA A 81 13.93 12.45 10.95
N GLU A 82 14.04 11.63 9.89
CA GLU A 82 13.38 10.33 9.84
C GLU A 82 13.90 9.37 10.90
N GLN A 83 15.21 9.37 11.16
CA GLN A 83 15.81 8.56 12.21
C GLN A 83 15.35 9.01 13.61
N ALA A 84 15.26 10.33 13.85
CA ALA A 84 14.73 10.87 15.09
C ALA A 84 13.25 10.52 15.31
N GLU A 85 12.42 10.55 14.26
CA GLU A 85 11.02 10.12 14.34
C GLU A 85 10.89 8.62 14.64
N ARG A 86 11.73 7.77 14.03
CA ARG A 86 11.77 6.33 14.35
C ARG A 86 12.20 6.08 15.79
N ALA A 87 13.23 6.77 16.29
CA ALA A 87 13.67 6.66 17.67
C ALA A 87 12.58 7.12 18.66
N ALA A 88 11.91 8.24 18.38
CA ALA A 88 10.80 8.73 19.19
C ALA A 88 9.60 7.76 19.19
N ALA A 89 9.30 7.12 18.06
CA ALA A 89 8.26 6.09 17.98
C ALA A 89 8.61 4.84 18.81
N THR A 90 9.87 4.40 18.80
CA THR A 90 10.32 3.31 19.67
C THR A 90 10.26 3.67 21.16
N ALA A 91 10.63 4.90 21.52
CA ALA A 91 10.55 5.38 22.90
C ALA A 91 9.10 5.45 23.41
N LYS A 92 8.15 5.91 22.57
CA LYS A 92 6.72 5.92 22.89
C LYS A 92 6.14 4.51 23.10
N ARG A 93 6.59 3.52 22.32
CA ARG A 93 6.20 2.12 22.51
C ARG A 93 6.73 1.56 23.84
N ALA A 94 8.01 1.80 24.16
CA ALA A 94 8.62 1.34 25.41
C ALA A 94 7.94 1.94 26.67
N THR A 95 7.58 3.23 26.62
CA THR A 95 6.86 3.88 27.73
C THR A 95 5.44 3.34 27.89
N THR A 96 4.75 3.05 26.79
CA THR A 96 3.39 2.48 26.84
C THR A 96 3.39 1.08 27.46
N THR A 97 4.40 0.25 27.19
CA THR A 97 4.52 -1.09 27.79
C THR A 97 4.80 -1.03 29.31
N THR A 98 5.51 -0.01 29.78
CA THR A 98 5.89 0.10 31.19
C THR A 98 4.76 0.68 32.05
N SER A 99 3.92 1.57 31.50
CA SER A 99 2.75 2.11 32.20
C SER A 99 1.58 1.12 32.36
N SER A 100 1.60 -0.03 31.68
CA SER A 100 0.55 -1.06 31.79
C SER A 100 0.82 -2.15 32.83
N MET A 101 1.96 -2.12 33.55
CA MET A 101 2.28 -3.15 34.56
C MET A 101 2.14 -2.70 36.02
N ASN A 102 1.82 -1.44 36.31
CA ASN A 102 1.76 -0.91 37.68
C ASN A 102 0.39 -0.41 38.17
N ASP A 103 -0.71 -0.75 37.49
CA ASP A 103 -2.06 -0.50 38.01
C ASP A 103 -2.76 -1.83 38.38
N SER A 104 -2.18 -2.51 39.37
CA SER A 104 -2.89 -3.52 40.17
C SER A 104 -3.44 -2.85 41.44
N GLY A 105 -4.06 -1.69 41.27
CA GLY A 105 -4.87 -1.00 42.28
C GLY A 105 -6.25 -1.64 42.36
N SER A 106 -6.31 -2.78 43.05
CA SER A 106 -7.51 -3.44 43.56
C SER A 106 -8.55 -2.42 44.04
N THR A 107 -9.53 -2.14 43.19
CA THR A 107 -10.80 -1.54 43.61
C THR A 107 -11.86 -2.59 43.36
N THR A 108 -12.08 -3.40 44.39
CA THR A 108 -13.26 -4.23 44.64
C THR A 108 -14.52 -3.37 44.52
N GLY A 109 -14.91 -3.08 43.28
CA GLY A 109 -16.25 -2.70 42.90
C GLY A 109 -16.95 -3.96 42.43
N THR A 110 -17.98 -4.34 43.17
CA THR A 110 -18.96 -5.39 42.90
C THR A 110 -19.54 -5.23 41.49
N LEU A 111 -18.80 -5.63 40.46
CA LEU A 111 -19.23 -5.62 39.07
C LEU A 111 -19.85 -6.99 38.79
N ASP A 112 -21.16 -6.98 38.78
CA ASP A 112 -22.07 -8.06 38.41
C ASP A 112 -21.43 -9.08 37.46
N THR A 113 -21.27 -10.28 38.02
CA THR A 113 -20.88 -11.56 37.44
C THR A 113 -21.88 -12.02 36.36
N THR A 114 -22.22 -11.16 35.42
CA THR A 114 -23.15 -11.47 34.33
C THR A 114 -22.39 -12.24 33.26
N ALA A 115 -22.08 -13.51 33.52
CA ALA A 115 -21.45 -14.36 32.52
C ALA A 115 -22.39 -14.52 31.31
N ILE A 116 -21.89 -14.23 30.11
CA ILE A 116 -22.64 -14.40 28.85
C ILE A 116 -22.14 -15.67 28.16
N THR A 117 -23.07 -16.47 27.63
CA THR A 117 -22.78 -17.68 26.86
C THR A 117 -22.29 -17.34 25.45
N CYS A 118 -21.14 -17.89 25.07
CA CYS A 118 -20.59 -17.74 23.73
C CYS A 118 -21.37 -18.61 22.73
N MET A 119 -21.85 -18.04 21.63
CA MET A 119 -22.61 -18.76 20.60
C MET A 119 -21.80 -19.86 19.88
N SER A 120 -20.46 -19.78 19.88
CA SER A 120 -19.61 -20.73 19.13
C SER A 120 -19.07 -21.88 19.97
N CYS A 121 -18.81 -21.66 21.26
CA CYS A 121 -18.26 -22.68 22.15
C CYS A 121 -19.16 -22.99 23.36
N GLU A 122 -20.30 -22.31 23.48
CA GLU A 122 -21.33 -22.50 24.51
C GLU A 122 -20.84 -22.29 25.96
N LYS A 123 -19.64 -21.75 26.14
CA LYS A 123 -19.07 -21.45 27.47
C LYS A 123 -19.62 -20.12 27.99
N ALA A 124 -20.07 -20.13 29.24
CA ALA A 124 -20.38 -18.91 29.99
C ALA A 124 -19.07 -18.23 30.40
N LEU A 125 -18.81 -17.05 29.85
CA LEU A 125 -17.57 -16.32 30.07
C LEU A 125 -17.88 -14.90 30.55
N ILE A 126 -16.96 -14.32 31.31
CA ILE A 126 -17.07 -12.96 31.84
C ILE A 126 -16.67 -11.90 30.80
N ALA A 127 -16.96 -10.63 31.09
CA ALA A 127 -16.72 -9.51 30.18
C ALA A 127 -15.29 -9.40 29.63
N SER A 128 -14.28 -9.86 30.37
CA SER A 128 -12.88 -9.84 29.92
C SER A 128 -12.58 -10.79 28.76
N ALA A 129 -13.39 -11.83 28.56
CA ALA A 129 -13.24 -12.79 27.46
C ALA A 129 -13.85 -12.30 26.14
N TYR A 130 -14.50 -11.13 26.15
CA TYR A 130 -15.16 -10.53 24.99
C TYR A 130 -14.56 -9.16 24.67
N ASN A 131 -14.52 -8.81 23.39
CA ASN A 131 -14.34 -7.41 23.01
C ASN A 131 -15.61 -6.62 23.42
N ARG A 132 -15.47 -5.35 23.83
CA ARG A 132 -16.61 -4.48 24.18
C ARG A 132 -17.75 -4.51 23.14
N ASN A 133 -17.42 -4.54 21.85
CA ASN A 133 -18.44 -4.63 20.79
C ASN A 133 -19.12 -6.00 20.71
N GLN A 134 -18.44 -7.08 21.10
CA GLN A 134 -19.02 -8.42 21.16
C GLN A 134 -19.91 -8.56 22.40
N TRP A 135 -19.47 -8.01 23.54
CA TRP A 135 -20.23 -7.98 24.78
C TRP A 135 -21.57 -7.25 24.64
N ASN A 136 -21.55 -6.08 23.99
CA ASN A 136 -22.74 -5.26 23.76
C ASN A 136 -23.78 -5.92 22.83
N LYS A 137 -23.46 -7.05 22.16
CA LYS A 137 -24.45 -7.79 21.36
C LYS A 137 -25.47 -8.53 22.22
N GLY A 138 -25.17 -8.73 23.51
CA GLY A 138 -26.02 -9.47 24.44
C GLY A 138 -25.92 -10.99 24.28
N GLU A 139 -26.67 -11.70 25.12
CA GLU A 139 -26.71 -13.15 25.17
C GLU A 139 -27.28 -13.77 23.88
N GLY A 140 -26.77 -14.95 23.51
CA GLY A 140 -27.18 -15.69 22.32
C GLY A 140 -26.61 -15.21 20.98
N LYS A 141 -25.95 -14.04 20.94
CA LYS A 141 -25.32 -13.50 19.70
C LYS A 141 -23.83 -13.19 19.85
N ALA A 142 -23.32 -13.16 21.07
CA ALA A 142 -21.91 -12.88 21.34
C ALA A 142 -21.03 -14.10 20.97
N ARG A 143 -19.87 -13.82 20.35
CA ARG A 143 -18.79 -14.80 20.18
C ARG A 143 -17.61 -14.33 21.02
N CYS A 144 -17.01 -15.22 21.80
CA CYS A 144 -15.84 -14.87 22.61
C CYS A 144 -14.63 -14.59 21.71
N ARG A 145 -13.64 -13.92 22.29
CA ARG A 145 -12.42 -13.50 21.60
C ARG A 145 -11.72 -14.69 20.92
N ASP A 146 -11.53 -15.79 21.65
CA ASP A 146 -10.85 -16.98 21.14
C ASP A 146 -11.57 -17.58 19.94
N CYS A 147 -12.90 -17.68 19.97
CA CYS A 147 -13.69 -18.18 18.85
C CYS A 147 -13.63 -17.29 17.62
N VAL A 148 -13.46 -15.98 17.79
CA VAL A 148 -13.27 -15.06 16.67
C VAL A 148 -11.85 -15.16 16.12
N GLU A 149 -10.84 -15.27 16.97
CA GLU A 149 -9.45 -15.45 16.54
C GLU A 149 -9.24 -16.78 15.81
N THR A 150 -9.85 -17.87 16.29
CA THR A 150 -9.80 -19.18 15.60
C THR A 150 -10.53 -19.14 14.27
N ALA A 151 -11.70 -18.49 14.18
CA ALA A 151 -12.42 -18.33 12.91
C ALA A 151 -11.59 -17.53 11.88
N LEU A 152 -10.96 -16.43 12.30
CA LEU A 152 -10.09 -15.63 11.42
C LEU A 152 -8.84 -16.43 11.00
N ALA A 153 -8.24 -17.19 11.90
CA ALA A 153 -7.11 -18.06 11.59
C ALA A 153 -7.51 -19.13 10.56
N GLN A 154 -8.67 -19.78 10.73
CA GLN A 154 -9.20 -20.77 9.80
C GLN A 154 -9.50 -20.17 8.43
N GLU A 155 -10.16 -19.01 8.36
CA GLU A 155 -10.43 -18.31 7.10
C GLU A 155 -9.12 -17.95 6.38
N SER A 156 -8.12 -17.44 7.10
CA SER A 156 -6.82 -17.11 6.51
C SER A 156 -6.07 -18.35 6.01
N ALA A 157 -6.14 -19.47 6.74
CA ALA A 157 -5.55 -20.74 6.35
C ALA A 157 -6.24 -21.33 5.11
N GLN A 158 -7.57 -21.25 5.02
CA GLN A 158 -8.32 -21.68 3.83
C GLN A 158 -7.97 -20.83 2.60
N ILE A 159 -7.77 -19.51 2.77
CA ILE A 159 -7.33 -18.63 1.69
C ILE A 159 -5.90 -18.99 1.24
N GLN A 160 -5.00 -19.34 2.17
CA GLN A 160 -3.64 -19.79 1.82
C GLN A 160 -3.66 -21.14 1.12
N GLN A 161 -4.40 -22.11 1.65
CA GLN A 161 -4.55 -23.44 1.04
C GLN A 161 -5.10 -23.34 -0.38
N SER A 162 -6.16 -22.56 -0.61
CA SER A 162 -6.72 -22.39 -1.96
C SER A 162 -5.75 -21.73 -2.96
N LYS A 163 -4.86 -20.85 -2.49
CA LYS A 163 -3.78 -20.28 -3.31
C LYS A 163 -2.69 -21.30 -3.60
N ASP A 164 -2.27 -22.06 -2.60
CA ASP A 164 -1.20 -23.05 -2.77
C ASP A 164 -1.67 -24.24 -3.63
N THR A 165 -2.94 -24.67 -3.52
CA THR A 165 -3.51 -25.67 -4.43
C THR A 165 -3.58 -25.15 -5.86
N ALA A 166 -3.99 -23.90 -6.09
CA ALA A 166 -3.99 -23.29 -7.43
C ALA A 166 -2.57 -23.19 -8.03
N MET A 167 -1.56 -22.91 -7.19
CA MET A 167 -0.15 -22.92 -7.60
C MET A 167 0.32 -24.33 -7.99
N GLN A 168 -0.03 -25.35 -7.21
CA GLN A 168 0.31 -26.74 -7.52
C GLN A 168 -0.37 -27.23 -8.81
N GLU A 169 -1.65 -26.92 -9.00
CA GLU A 169 -2.37 -27.22 -10.24
C GLU A 169 -1.71 -26.55 -11.46
N ALA A 170 -1.28 -25.29 -11.33
CA ALA A 170 -0.56 -24.59 -12.40
C ALA A 170 0.81 -25.23 -12.69
N GLN A 171 1.54 -25.68 -11.68
CA GLN A 171 2.81 -26.41 -11.84
C GLN A 171 2.59 -27.75 -12.56
N ASN A 172 1.56 -28.50 -12.20
CA ASN A 172 1.20 -29.75 -12.88
C ASN A 172 0.82 -29.49 -14.35
N ALA A 173 0.06 -28.41 -14.63
CA ALA A 173 -0.28 -28.03 -16.00
C ALA A 173 0.95 -27.66 -16.85
N VAL A 174 1.97 -27.04 -16.26
CA VAL A 174 3.26 -26.78 -16.94
C VAL A 174 3.98 -28.10 -17.22
N ALA A 175 4.02 -29.03 -16.26
CA ALA A 175 4.63 -30.34 -16.46
C ALA A 175 3.94 -31.14 -17.58
N GLU A 176 2.61 -31.17 -17.61
CA GLU A 176 1.81 -31.82 -18.66
C GLU A 176 2.03 -31.15 -20.04
N ALA A 177 2.05 -29.81 -20.08
CA ALA A 177 2.32 -29.08 -21.32
C ALA A 177 3.73 -29.38 -21.86
N ASN A 178 4.73 -29.46 -20.98
CA ASN A 178 6.09 -29.84 -21.34
C ASN A 178 6.16 -31.28 -21.88
N ALA A 179 5.43 -32.21 -21.28
CA ALA A 179 5.36 -33.59 -21.76
C ALA A 179 4.70 -33.70 -23.16
N SER A 180 3.75 -32.82 -23.48
CA SER A 180 3.05 -32.82 -24.77
C SER A 180 3.90 -32.30 -25.94
N GLY A 181 4.98 -31.55 -25.68
CA GLY A 181 5.82 -30.92 -26.69
C GLY A 181 5.17 -29.77 -27.49
N ASN A 182 3.93 -29.37 -27.16
CA ASN A 182 3.25 -28.27 -27.84
C ASN A 182 3.72 -26.91 -27.28
N THR A 183 4.52 -26.19 -28.06
CA THR A 183 5.11 -24.89 -27.67
C THR A 183 4.06 -23.84 -27.27
N ALA A 184 2.90 -23.81 -27.93
CA ALA A 184 1.83 -22.88 -27.59
C ALA A 184 1.18 -23.21 -26.24
N ALA A 185 1.06 -24.51 -25.91
CA ALA A 185 0.54 -24.95 -24.62
C ALA A 185 1.52 -24.64 -23.48
N ILE A 186 2.82 -24.86 -23.71
CA ILE A 186 3.89 -24.55 -22.75
C ILE A 186 3.87 -23.06 -22.39
N LEU A 187 3.92 -22.18 -23.39
CA LEU A 187 3.89 -20.72 -23.16
C LEU A 187 2.64 -20.27 -22.40
N LYS A 188 1.48 -20.90 -22.67
CA LYS A 188 0.24 -20.60 -21.95
C LYS A 188 0.29 -21.05 -20.49
N ALA A 189 0.81 -22.24 -20.21
CA ALA A 189 0.92 -22.76 -18.85
C ALA A 189 1.95 -21.97 -18.04
N GLU A 190 3.13 -21.69 -18.60
CA GLU A 190 4.20 -20.91 -17.95
C GLU A 190 3.77 -19.47 -17.64
N SER A 191 3.03 -18.83 -18.56
CA SER A 191 2.49 -17.49 -18.32
C SER A 191 1.44 -17.46 -17.22
N MET A 192 0.64 -18.53 -17.08
CA MET A 192 -0.31 -18.66 -15.96
C MET A 192 0.40 -18.86 -14.62
N LEU A 193 1.39 -19.75 -14.56
CA LEU A 193 2.22 -19.95 -13.37
C LEU A 193 2.89 -18.64 -12.95
N SER A 194 3.53 -17.94 -13.89
CA SER A 194 4.18 -16.64 -13.64
C SER A 194 3.22 -15.60 -13.09
N ALA A 195 1.97 -15.59 -13.57
CA ALA A 195 0.94 -14.67 -13.08
C ALA A 195 0.51 -14.98 -11.63
N LEU A 196 0.40 -16.25 -11.26
CA LEU A 196 0.06 -16.66 -9.89
C LEU A 196 1.21 -16.41 -8.91
N GLU A 197 2.46 -16.61 -9.34
CA GLU A 197 3.65 -16.24 -8.55
C GLU A 197 3.71 -14.73 -8.32
N ALA A 198 3.44 -13.94 -9.35
CA ALA A 198 3.36 -12.49 -9.24
C ALA A 198 2.24 -12.06 -8.27
N GLU A 199 1.07 -12.72 -8.28
CA GLU A 199 0.00 -12.46 -7.29
C GLU A 199 0.49 -12.77 -5.87
N LYS A 200 1.21 -13.88 -5.66
CA LYS A 200 1.74 -14.26 -4.35
C LYS A 200 2.74 -13.22 -3.80
N VAL A 201 3.60 -12.68 -4.67
CA VAL A 201 4.61 -11.68 -4.28
C VAL A 201 4.01 -10.28 -4.11
N THR A 202 3.13 -9.87 -5.01
CA THR A 202 2.62 -8.49 -5.06
C THR A 202 1.32 -8.27 -4.30
N GLY A 203 0.56 -9.35 -4.04
CA GLY A 203 -0.80 -9.28 -3.49
C GLY A 203 -1.84 -8.73 -4.47
N LEU A 204 -1.46 -8.48 -5.73
CA LEU A 204 -2.35 -7.96 -6.76
C LEU A 204 -2.83 -9.10 -7.67
N LYS A 205 -4.16 -9.21 -7.82
CA LYS A 205 -4.75 -10.18 -8.74
C LYS A 205 -4.36 -9.86 -10.19
N PRO A 206 -4.00 -10.88 -11.00
CA PRO A 206 -3.69 -10.67 -12.40
C PRO A 206 -4.92 -10.14 -13.13
N VAL A 207 -4.83 -8.89 -13.58
CA VAL A 207 -5.86 -8.29 -14.40
C VAL A 207 -5.64 -8.80 -15.81
N ARG A 208 -6.61 -9.56 -16.33
CA ARG A 208 -6.72 -9.74 -17.77
C ARG A 208 -6.91 -8.35 -18.36
N MET A 209 -5.86 -7.86 -19.03
CA MET A 209 -5.99 -6.77 -19.98
C MET A 209 -6.86 -7.33 -21.10
N SER A 210 -8.18 -7.35 -20.87
CA SER A 210 -9.14 -7.61 -21.92
C SER A 210 -8.75 -6.63 -23.01
N GLY A 211 -8.46 -7.18 -24.19
CA GLY A 211 -8.04 -6.37 -25.31
C GLY A 211 -9.01 -5.21 -25.38
N ARG A 212 -8.47 -4.00 -25.37
CA ARG A 212 -9.19 -2.77 -25.70
C ARG A 212 -9.54 -2.85 -27.20
N GLY A 213 -10.21 -3.94 -27.60
CA GLY A 213 -10.86 -4.15 -28.85
C GLY A 213 -12.00 -3.18 -28.83
N GLY A 214 -11.80 -2.08 -29.57
CA GLY A 214 -12.82 -1.09 -29.76
C GLY A 214 -14.13 -1.80 -30.08
N ARG A 215 -15.15 -1.54 -29.28
CA ARG A 215 -16.49 -1.41 -29.83
C ARG A 215 -16.40 -0.26 -30.82
N GLY A 216 -15.85 -0.57 -32.00
CA GLY A 216 -16.06 0.20 -33.22
C GLY A 216 -17.57 0.21 -33.37
N ARG A 217 -18.15 1.30 -32.85
CA ARG A 217 -19.54 1.68 -33.04
C ARG A 217 -19.79 1.46 -34.53
N PRO A 218 -20.65 0.51 -34.95
CA PRO A 218 -20.87 0.27 -36.36
C PRO A 218 -21.33 1.61 -36.93
N SER A 219 -20.44 2.21 -37.73
CA SER A 219 -20.73 3.43 -38.48
C SER A 219 -22.00 3.13 -39.24
N ALA A 220 -23.07 3.84 -38.88
CA ALA A 220 -24.37 3.79 -39.52
C ALA A 220 -24.16 4.13 -41.00
N ARG A 221 -23.89 3.11 -41.81
CA ARG A 221 -23.90 3.21 -43.26
C ARG A 221 -25.28 3.68 -43.63
N GLY A 222 -25.32 4.88 -44.20
CA GLY A 222 -26.50 5.57 -44.66
C GLY A 222 -27.39 4.63 -45.46
N ARG A 223 -28.60 4.46 -44.95
CA ARG A 223 -29.71 3.90 -45.73
C ARG A 223 -30.35 5.09 -46.43
N GLY A 224 -29.96 5.31 -47.68
CA GLY A 224 -30.62 6.28 -48.56
C GLY A 224 -32.12 5.96 -48.62
N LYS A 225 -32.94 6.95 -48.28
CA LYS A 225 -34.34 7.00 -48.69
C LYS A 225 -34.38 7.71 -50.04
N ARG A 226 -34.73 6.95 -51.07
CA ARG A 226 -35.50 7.45 -52.20
C ARG A 226 -36.94 7.67 -51.74
#